data_AF-B9L7N8-F1
#
_entry.id   AF-B9L7N8-F1
#
_cell.length_a   1.000
_cell.length_b   1.000
_cell.length_c   1.000
_cell.angle_alpha   90.00
_cell.angle_beta   90.00
_cell.angle_gamma   90.00
#
_symmetry.space_group_name_H-M   'P 1'
#
loop_
_entity.id
_entity.type
_entity.pdbx_description
1 polymer ?
#
loop_
_entity_poly.entity_id
_entity_poly.type
_entity_poly.pdbx_seq_one_letter_code
_entity_poly.pdbx_strand_id
1 'polypeptide(L)'
;MKNVNHGDELDLSVENIKNLHEKCKKQNKDLYMFLKDEMPDLSTEDRLKYLATVLNDYIEEYEWNEKAPRHKDEGYSIVKFWPKKD
;
A
#
# COMPACT_ATOMS: atom_id res chain seq x y z
N MET A 1 24.32 -15.45 6.87
CA MET A 1 23.87 -14.04 6.83
C MET A 1 23.35 -13.81 5.43
N LYS A 2 22.03 -13.61 5.25
CA LYS A 2 21.47 -13.35 3.92
C LYS A 2 21.64 -11.87 3.63
N ASN A 3 22.46 -11.57 2.62
CA ASN A 3 22.56 -10.23 2.03
C ASN A 3 21.16 -9.84 1.51
N VAL A 4 20.56 -8.82 2.10
CA VAL A 4 19.39 -8.16 1.53
C VAL A 4 19.90 -7.26 0.41
N ASN A 5 19.76 -7.74 -0.83
CA ASN A 5 20.02 -6.95 -2.03
C ASN A 5 19.12 -5.71 -1.99
N HIS A 6 19.72 -4.53 -1.93
CA HIS A 6 19.08 -3.30 -2.40
C HIS A 6 19.06 -3.37 -3.93
N GLY A 7 18.01 -3.94 -4.52
CA GLY A 7 17.94 -4.05 -5.98
C GLY A 7 16.98 -5.05 -6.60
N ASP A 8 16.07 -5.68 -5.85
CA ASP A 8 14.91 -6.32 -6.50
C ASP A 8 13.96 -5.20 -6.95
N GLU A 9 13.90 -4.97 -8.25
CA GLU A 9 13.03 -3.98 -8.88
C GLU A 9 11.59 -4.18 -8.40
N LEU A 10 10.94 -3.11 -7.92
CA LEU A 10 9.54 -3.20 -7.48
C LEU A 10 8.67 -3.62 -8.67
N ASP A 11 7.87 -4.68 -8.49
CA ASP A 11 6.91 -5.11 -9.49
C ASP A 11 5.71 -4.17 -9.52
N LEU A 12 5.85 -3.03 -10.18
CA LEU A 12 4.78 -2.06 -10.40
C LEU A 12 3.99 -2.35 -11.68
N SER A 13 4.01 -3.59 -12.18
CA SER A 13 3.25 -3.97 -13.37
C SER A 13 1.74 -3.84 -13.14
N VAL A 14 0.99 -3.52 -14.21
CA VAL A 14 -0.47 -3.36 -14.16
C VAL A 14 -1.17 -4.59 -13.56
N GLU A 15 -0.69 -5.80 -13.90
CA GLU A 15 -1.25 -7.04 -13.37
C GLU A 15 -1.04 -7.17 -11.85
N ASN A 16 0.17 -6.88 -11.37
CA ASN A 16 0.45 -6.94 -9.93
C ASN A 16 -0.33 -5.87 -9.15
N ILE A 17 -0.37 -4.63 -9.64
CA ILE A 17 -1.12 -3.54 -8.99
C ILE A 17 -2.62 -3.86 -8.91
N LYS A 18 -3.20 -4.39 -10.00
CA LYS A 18 -4.59 -4.86 -9.99
C LYS A 18 -4.80 -5.98 -8.97
N ASN A 19 -3.89 -6.96 -8.91
CA ASN A 19 -3.99 -8.07 -7.96
C ASN A 19 -3.91 -7.58 -6.50
N LEU A 20 -3.01 -6.65 -6.20
CA LEU A 20 -2.87 -6.03 -4.87
C LEU A 20 -4.15 -5.26 -4.51
N HIS A 21 -4.69 -4.47 -5.43
CA HIS A 21 -5.94 -3.75 -5.25
C HIS A 21 -7.10 -4.71 -4.91
N GLU A 22 -7.31 -5.75 -5.72
CA GLU A 22 -8.37 -6.75 -5.54
C GLU A 22 -8.23 -7.54 -4.22
N LYS A 23 -6.99 -7.86 -3.83
CA LYS A 23 -6.72 -8.47 -2.52
C LYS A 23 -7.06 -7.52 -1.39
N CYS A 24 -6.69 -6.24 -1.51
CA CYS A 24 -6.98 -5.23 -0.49
C CYS A 24 -8.49 -5.07 -0.26
N LYS A 25 -9.30 -4.99 -1.33
CA LYS A 25 -10.78 -4.89 -1.23
C LYS A 25 -11.41 -6.02 -0.41
N LYS A 26 -10.83 -7.23 -0.48
CA LYS A 26 -11.31 -8.41 0.23
C LYS A 26 -10.87 -8.44 1.71
N GLN A 27 -9.97 -7.56 2.11
CA GLN A 27 -9.51 -7.42 3.48
C GLN A 27 -10.17 -6.22 4.15
N ASN A 28 -10.49 -6.35 5.44
CA ASN A 28 -11.04 -5.24 6.23
C ASN A 28 -9.91 -4.37 6.80
N LYS A 29 -9.06 -3.80 5.92
CA LYS A 29 -7.88 -3.00 6.28
C LYS A 29 -7.70 -1.82 5.32
N ASP A 30 -7.00 -0.78 5.77
CA ASP A 30 -6.53 0.27 4.87
C ASP A 30 -5.36 -0.22 4.00
N LEU A 31 -5.20 0.41 2.85
CA LEU A 31 -4.23 0.04 1.82
C LEU A 31 -2.80 -0.04 2.36
N TYR A 32 -2.39 0.89 3.23
CA TYR A 32 -1.02 0.88 3.75
C TYR A 32 -0.78 -0.30 4.68
N MET A 33 -1.72 -0.58 5.59
CA MET A 33 -1.60 -1.74 6.49
C MET A 33 -1.67 -3.07 5.73
N PHE A 34 -2.51 -3.15 4.69
CA PHE A 34 -2.51 -4.30 3.80
C PHE A 34 -1.13 -4.52 3.15
N LEU A 35 -0.54 -3.47 2.57
CA LEU A 35 0.80 -3.56 1.94
C LEU A 35 1.90 -3.89 2.95
N LYS A 36 1.79 -3.38 4.18
CA LYS A 36 2.71 -3.71 5.28
C LYS A 36 2.66 -5.19 5.67
N ASP A 37 1.46 -5.78 5.68
CA ASP A 37 1.29 -7.19 6.02
C ASP A 37 1.67 -8.12 4.84
N GLU A 38 1.36 -7.72 3.61
CA GLU A 38 1.66 -8.50 2.40
C GLU A 38 3.16 -8.49 2.06
N MET A 39 3.83 -7.36 2.33
CA MET A 39 5.24 -7.13 1.98
C MET A 39 6.01 -6.53 3.17
N PRO A 40 6.15 -7.27 4.28
CA PRO A 40 6.76 -6.75 5.52
C PRO A 40 8.26 -6.49 5.39
N ASP A 41 8.92 -7.14 4.45
CA ASP A 41 10.35 -6.97 4.19
C ASP A 41 10.69 -5.70 3.40
N LEU A 42 9.68 -5.03 2.82
CA LEU A 42 9.87 -3.78 2.09
C LEU A 42 9.97 -2.58 3.04
N SER A 43 10.86 -1.66 2.68
CA SER A 43 10.94 -0.34 3.32
C SER A 43 9.59 0.39 3.27
N THR A 44 9.38 1.34 4.18
CA THR A 44 8.18 2.19 4.11
C THR A 44 8.13 2.93 2.78
N GLU A 45 9.26 3.43 2.28
CA GLU A 45 9.32 4.14 1.00
C GLU A 45 8.83 3.29 -0.18
N ASP A 46 9.25 2.03 -0.25
CA ASP A 46 8.85 1.13 -1.34
C ASP A 46 7.37 0.73 -1.23
N ARG A 47 6.86 0.53 0.00
CA ARG A 47 5.41 0.36 0.22
C ARG A 47 4.63 1.60 -0.18
N LEU A 48 5.18 2.80 0.02
CA LEU A 48 4.55 4.03 -0.43
C LEU A 48 4.53 4.17 -1.96
N LYS A 49 5.53 3.65 -2.67
CA LYS A 49 5.50 3.57 -4.15
C LYS A 49 4.35 2.68 -4.62
N TYR A 50 4.17 1.49 -4.03
CA TYR A 50 3.01 0.64 -4.31
C TYR A 50 1.69 1.33 -3.99
N LEU A 51 1.58 1.97 -2.82
CA LEU A 51 0.40 2.71 -2.41
C LEU A 51 0.05 3.80 -3.41
N ALA A 52 1.04 4.60 -3.83
CA ALA A 52 0.84 5.65 -4.82
C ALA A 52 0.38 5.09 -6.17
N THR A 53 0.97 3.99 -6.65
CA THR A 53 0.58 3.38 -7.91
C THR A 53 -0.85 2.82 -7.87
N VAL A 54 -1.24 2.12 -6.78
CA VAL A 54 -2.63 1.65 -6.61
C VAL A 54 -3.60 2.83 -6.60
N LEU A 55 -3.30 3.92 -5.89
CA LEU A 55 -4.19 5.08 -5.84
C LEU A 55 -4.26 5.82 -7.18
N ASN A 56 -3.16 5.92 -7.94
CA ASN A 56 -3.20 6.54 -9.27
C ASN A 56 -4.23 5.87 -10.19
N ASP A 57 -4.35 4.55 -10.11
CA ASP A 57 -5.25 3.78 -10.98
C ASP A 57 -6.66 3.62 -10.37
N TYR A 58 -6.78 3.61 -9.04
CA TYR A 58 -8.00 3.19 -8.34
C TYR A 58 -8.51 4.14 -7.26
N ILE A 59 -8.04 5.39 -7.16
CA ILE A 59 -8.43 6.33 -6.07
C ILE A 59 -9.95 6.45 -5.88
N GLU A 60 -10.73 6.36 -6.96
CA GLU A 60 -12.19 6.45 -6.90
C GLU A 60 -12.85 5.30 -6.13
N GLU A 61 -12.15 4.18 -5.95
CA GLU A 61 -12.59 3.02 -5.17
C GLU A 61 -12.16 3.08 -3.69
N TYR A 62 -11.46 4.14 -3.28
CA TYR A 62 -11.03 4.33 -1.91
C TYR A 62 -11.72 5.53 -1.27
N GLU A 63 -11.90 5.45 0.04
CA GLU A 63 -12.29 6.56 0.90
C GLU A 63 -11.17 6.87 1.89
N TRP A 64 -11.01 8.16 2.20
CA TRP A 64 -10.06 8.61 3.21
C TRP A 64 -10.65 9.77 4.00
N ASN A 65 -10.19 9.91 5.23
CA ASN A 65 -10.50 11.06 6.08
C ASN A 65 -9.19 11.73 6.48
N GLU A 66 -8.92 12.92 5.93
CA GLU A 66 -7.69 13.66 6.18
C GLU A 66 -7.47 14.03 7.66
N LYS A 67 -8.57 14.14 8.42
CA LYS A 67 -8.55 14.47 9.85
C LYS A 67 -8.41 13.24 10.74
N ALA A 68 -8.57 12.03 10.19
CA ALA A 68 -8.41 10.81 10.96
C ALA A 68 -6.94 10.61 11.37
N PRO A 69 -6.68 9.90 12.49
CA PRO A 69 -5.32 9.56 12.89
C PRO A 69 -4.60 8.80 11.77
N ARG A 70 -3.46 9.36 11.36
CA ARG A 70 -2.57 8.79 10.33
C ARG A 70 -1.73 7.66 10.89
N HIS A 71 -1.23 6.79 10.01
CA HIS A 71 -0.16 5.86 10.37
C HIS A 71 1.15 6.63 10.50
N LYS A 72 1.94 6.29 11.51
CA LYS A 72 3.30 6.80 11.67
C LYS A 72 4.26 5.64 11.56
N ASP A 73 5.11 5.66 10.56
CA ASP A 73 6.04 4.56 10.26
C ASP A 73 7.32 5.15 9.66
N GLU A 74 8.49 4.81 10.19
CA GLU A 74 9.81 5.24 9.68
C GLU A 74 9.94 6.76 9.35
N GLY A 75 9.29 7.62 10.14
CA GLY A 75 9.30 9.07 9.94
C GLY A 75 8.22 9.62 8.99
N TYR A 76 7.44 8.75 8.35
CA TYR A 76 6.30 9.11 7.51
C TYR A 76 5.01 9.28 8.30
N SER A 77 4.11 10.11 7.77
CA SER A 77 2.75 10.35 8.29
C SER A 77 1.73 10.06 7.19
N ILE A 78 1.16 8.87 7.22
CA ILE A 78 0.51 8.22 6.08
C ILE A 78 -1.01 8.24 6.27
N VAL A 79 -1.71 8.78 5.27
CA VAL A 79 -3.18 8.82 5.24
C VAL A 79 -3.74 7.40 5.08
N LYS A 80 -4.84 7.12 5.74
CA LYS A 80 -5.53 5.82 5.67
C LYS A 80 -6.53 5.85 4.52
N PHE A 81 -6.25 5.06 3.49
CA PHE A 81 -7.15 4.82 2.37
C PHE A 81 -7.83 3.47 2.55
N TRP A 82 -9.14 3.50 2.79
CA TRP A 82 -9.96 2.31 2.96
C TRP A 82 -10.65 1.99 1.64
N PRO A 83 -10.66 0.73 1.19
CA PRO A 83 -11.48 0.36 0.05
C PRO A 83 -12.96 0.61 0.37
N LYS A 84 -13.70 1.22 -0.55
CA LYS A 84 -15.15 1.37 -0.44
C LYS A 84 -15.78 -0.01 -0.41
N LYS A 85 -16.78 -0.19 0.45
CA LYS A 85 -17.59 -1.41 0.48
C LYS A 85 -18.64 -1.29 -0.62
N ASP A 86 -18.60 -2.23 -1.57
CA ASP A 86 -19.68 -2.45 -2.54
C ASP A 86 -20.97 -2.87 -1.84
#